data_AF-A0A1H6VJB1-F1
#
_entry.id   AF-A0A1H6VJB1-F1
#
_cell.length_a   1.000
_cell.length_b   1.000
_cell.length_c   1.000
_cell.angle_alpha   90.00
_cell.angle_beta   90.00
_cell.angle_gamma   90.00
#
_symmetry.space_group_name_H-M   'P 1'
#
loop_
_entity.id
_entity.type
_entity.pdbx_description
1 polymer ?
#
loop_
_entity_poly.entity_id
_entity_poly.type
_entity_poly.pdbx_seq_one_letter_code
_entity_poly.pdbx_strand_id
1 'polypeptide(L)'
;MPGFVLLVRERGDGDPAMRYGITVTKKVGGAVIRNRMKRRFRVLARELLPTLGIAGADHVLIGRDGGIERDFSLLHAELSKALGKIMTRPIDPPRDPSRRKGKARPVETRAKKLSPSDSPSGRHLPASGEE
;
A
#
# COMPACT_ATOMS: atom_id res chain seq x y z
N MET A 1 -15.67 -3.88 -1.80
CA MET A 1 -14.28 -3.60 -2.25
C MET A 1 -13.56 -4.91 -2.55
N PRO A 2 -12.60 -4.96 -3.50
CA PRO A 2 -11.81 -6.16 -3.74
C PRO A 2 -10.98 -6.53 -2.52
N GLY A 3 -10.83 -7.83 -2.23
CA GLY A 3 -10.09 -8.33 -1.06
C GLY A 3 -8.57 -8.12 -1.16
N PHE A 4 -8.04 -8.05 -2.38
CA PHE A 4 -6.64 -7.78 -2.65
C PHE A 4 -6.44 -7.21 -4.07
N VAL A 5 -5.22 -6.79 -4.36
CA VAL A 5 -4.75 -6.48 -5.71
C VAL A 5 -3.54 -7.37 -6.00
N LEU A 6 -3.53 -8.00 -7.17
CA LEU A 6 -2.38 -8.75 -7.68
C LEU A 6 -1.66 -7.87 -8.71
N LEU A 7 -0.36 -7.66 -8.52
CA LEU A 7 0.53 -7.09 -9.52
C LEU A 7 1.47 -8.20 -9.99
N VAL A 8 1.68 -8.29 -11.29
CA VAL A 8 2.65 -9.21 -11.89
C VAL A 8 3.58 -8.42 -12.79
N ARG A 9 4.87 -8.70 -12.67
CA ARG A 9 5.91 -8.08 -13.48
C ARG A 9 6.84 -9.16 -14.00
N GLU A 10 6.96 -9.27 -15.31
CA GLU A 10 8.04 -10.06 -15.92
C GLU A 10 9.38 -9.41 -15.65
N ARG A 11 10.34 -10.22 -15.19
CA ARG A 11 11.68 -9.73 -14.82
C ARG A 11 12.57 -9.56 -16.04
N GLY A 12 12.42 -10.44 -17.04
CA GLY A 12 13.15 -10.38 -18.31
C GLY A 12 14.66 -10.57 -18.15
N ASP A 13 15.13 -11.14 -17.03
CA ASP A 13 16.54 -11.35 -16.71
C ASP A 13 17.04 -12.76 -17.03
N GLY A 14 16.22 -13.58 -17.70
CA GLY A 14 16.55 -14.95 -18.09
C GLY A 14 16.46 -15.99 -16.96
N ASP A 15 16.18 -15.57 -15.73
CA ASP A 15 15.98 -16.47 -14.59
C ASP A 15 14.50 -16.90 -14.53
N PRO A 16 14.17 -18.21 -14.67
CA PRO A 16 12.80 -18.69 -14.58
C PRO A 16 12.26 -18.68 -13.14
N ALA A 17 13.08 -18.37 -12.14
CA ALA A 17 12.67 -18.36 -10.74
C ALA A 17 11.49 -17.40 -10.50
N MET A 18 10.42 -17.98 -9.97
CA MET A 18 9.22 -17.24 -9.61
C MET A 18 9.35 -16.69 -8.21
N ARG A 19 9.03 -15.40 -8.06
CA ARG A 19 9.11 -14.69 -6.79
C ARG A 19 7.75 -14.17 -6.41
N TYR A 20 7.51 -14.04 -5.11
CA TYR A 20 6.31 -13.39 -4.63
C TYR A 20 6.57 -12.47 -3.45
N GLY A 21 5.81 -11.39 -3.39
CA GLY A 21 5.81 -10.41 -2.30
C GLY A 21 4.42 -10.22 -1.74
N ILE A 22 4.31 -10.00 -0.42
CA ILE A 22 3.04 -9.72 0.23
C ILE A 22 3.12 -8.37 0.95
N THR A 23 2.23 -7.46 0.57
CA THR A 23 2.12 -6.14 1.16
C THR A 23 0.78 -6.01 1.87
N VAL A 24 0.79 -5.72 3.17
CA VAL A 24 -0.42 -5.44 3.96
C VAL A 24 -0.24 -4.11 4.69
N THR A 25 -1.09 -3.14 4.36
CA THR A 25 -0.98 -1.77 4.89
C THR A 25 -1.50 -1.66 6.34
N LYS A 26 -1.11 -0.60 7.06
CA LYS A 26 -1.64 -0.32 8.41
C LYS A 26 -3.16 -0.11 8.42
N LYS A 27 -3.75 0.37 7.32
CA LYS A 27 -5.20 0.64 7.20
C LYS A 27 -6.06 -0.62 7.37
N VAL A 28 -5.49 -1.77 7.06
CA VAL A 28 -6.14 -3.08 7.14
C VAL A 28 -6.33 -3.52 8.61
N GLY A 29 -5.61 -2.92 9.55
CA GLY A 29 -5.80 -3.16 10.99
C GLY A 29 -4.51 -3.41 11.76
N GLY A 30 -4.67 -3.89 12.98
CA GLY A 30 -3.58 -4.15 13.92
C GLY A 30 -2.59 -5.23 13.46
N ALA A 31 -1.51 -5.42 14.23
CA ALA A 31 -0.46 -6.37 13.89
C ALA A 31 -0.97 -7.81 13.72
N VAL A 32 -1.87 -8.25 14.59
CA VAL A 32 -2.45 -9.61 14.56
C VAL A 32 -3.25 -9.84 13.28
N ILE A 33 -4.11 -8.87 12.92
CA ILE A 33 -4.94 -8.90 11.72
C ILE A 33 -4.04 -8.98 10.46
N ARG A 34 -3.04 -8.09 10.36
CA ARG A 34 -2.08 -8.10 9.24
C ARG A 34 -1.30 -9.40 9.15
N ASN A 35 -0.89 -9.97 10.29
CA ASN A 35 -0.14 -11.22 10.33
C ASN A 35 -1.02 -12.41 9.92
N ARG A 36 -2.28 -12.44 10.34
CA ARG A 36 -3.26 -13.44 9.87
C ARG A 36 -3.44 -13.37 8.36
N MET A 37 -3.60 -12.16 7.81
CA MET A 37 -3.74 -11.97 6.36
C MET A 37 -2.48 -12.40 5.60
N LYS A 38 -1.29 -12.02 6.06
CA LYS A 38 -0.01 -12.50 5.50
C LYS A 38 0.11 -14.03 5.55
N ARG A 39 -0.31 -14.67 6.65
CA ARG A 39 -0.31 -16.13 6.77
C ARG A 39 -1.22 -16.78 5.72
N ARG A 40 -2.46 -16.31 5.58
CA ARG A 40 -3.40 -16.80 4.55
C ARG A 40 -2.86 -16.62 3.13
N PHE A 41 -2.31 -15.45 2.81
CA PHE A 41 -1.75 -15.19 1.49
C PHE A 41 -0.51 -16.04 1.17
N ARG A 42 0.32 -16.37 2.17
CA ARG A 42 1.43 -17.30 1.97
C ARG A 42 0.97 -18.71 1.60
N VAL A 43 -0.13 -19.17 2.21
CA VAL A 43 -0.72 -20.48 1.87
C VAL A 43 -1.25 -20.45 0.43
N LEU A 44 -2.07 -19.45 0.09
CA LEU A 44 -2.60 -19.29 -1.27
C LEU A 44 -1.49 -19.20 -2.33
N ALA A 45 -0.45 -18.39 -2.07
CA ALA A 45 0.67 -18.26 -2.99
C ALA A 45 1.42 -19.59 -3.17
N ARG A 46 1.61 -20.37 -2.11
CA ARG A 46 2.26 -21.68 -2.18
C ARG A 46 1.45 -22.70 -2.97
N GLU A 47 0.13 -22.65 -2.87
CA GLU A 47 -0.76 -23.59 -3.58
C GLU A 47 -0.94 -23.21 -5.06
N LEU A 48 -1.11 -21.93 -5.35
CA LEU A 48 -1.53 -21.47 -6.69
C LEU A 48 -0.38 -21.05 -7.59
N LEU A 49 0.70 -20.48 -7.06
CA LEU A 49 1.80 -20.00 -7.91
C LEU A 49 2.52 -21.13 -8.65
N PRO A 50 2.81 -22.30 -8.06
CA PRO A 50 3.46 -23.38 -8.81
C PRO A 50 2.65 -23.86 -10.02
N THR A 51 1.32 -23.74 -9.95
CA THR A 51 0.40 -24.28 -10.97
C THR A 51 -0.05 -23.22 -11.99
N LEU A 52 -0.30 -21.99 -11.52
CA LEU A 52 -0.91 -20.91 -12.31
C LEU A 52 -0.04 -19.64 -12.36
N GLY A 53 1.13 -19.66 -11.73
CA GLY A 53 2.05 -18.53 -11.72
C GLY A 53 2.84 -18.41 -13.02
N ILE A 54 3.42 -17.24 -13.23
CA ILE A 54 4.20 -16.93 -14.42
C ILE A 54 5.69 -17.11 -14.12
N ALA A 55 6.35 -18.00 -14.86
CA ALA A 55 7.78 -18.22 -14.72
C ALA A 55 8.58 -16.93 -14.99
N GLY A 56 9.62 -16.69 -14.20
CA GLY A 56 10.45 -15.47 -14.31
C GLY A 56 9.73 -14.16 -13.99
N ALA A 57 8.59 -14.21 -13.28
CA ALA A 57 7.83 -13.02 -12.88
C ALA A 57 7.79 -12.80 -11.35
N ASP A 58 7.74 -11.52 -10.97
CA ASP A 58 7.48 -11.07 -9.60
C ASP A 58 5.97 -10.93 -9.38
N HIS A 59 5.42 -11.70 -8.45
CA HIS A 59 3.99 -11.67 -8.07
C HIS A 59 3.80 -10.93 -6.75
N VAL A 60 3.18 -9.75 -6.77
CA VAL A 60 2.94 -8.95 -5.54
C VAL A 60 1.47 -8.94 -5.17
N LEU A 61 1.15 -9.53 -4.02
CA LEU A 61 -0.18 -9.54 -3.41
C LEU A 61 -0.31 -8.36 -2.44
N ILE A 62 -1.21 -7.43 -2.73
CA ILE A 62 -1.50 -6.26 -1.90
C ILE A 62 -2.84 -6.46 -1.20
N GLY A 63 -2.81 -6.67 0.11
CA GLY A 63 -4.00 -6.80 0.94
C GLY A 63 -4.79 -5.49 1.02
N ARG A 64 -6.10 -5.59 0.80
CA ARG A 64 -7.07 -4.51 1.02
C ARG A 64 -7.97 -4.87 2.19
N ASP A 65 -8.63 -3.86 2.75
CA ASP A 65 -9.41 -3.99 3.98
C ASP A 65 -10.50 -5.07 3.88
N GLY A 66 -11.17 -5.15 2.72
CA GLY A 66 -12.18 -6.18 2.45
C GLY A 66 -11.67 -7.62 2.30
N GLY A 67 -10.38 -7.89 2.52
CA GLY A 67 -9.79 -9.22 2.38
C GLY A 67 -9.67 -10.02 3.68
N ILE A 68 -9.84 -9.41 4.85
CA ILE A 68 -9.66 -10.10 6.14
C ILE A 68 -10.86 -10.98 6.49
N GLU A 69 -12.07 -10.42 6.39
CA GLU A 69 -13.32 -11.07 6.77
C GLU A 69 -13.83 -12.06 5.72
N ARG A 70 -13.22 -12.06 4.52
CA ARG A 70 -13.59 -12.99 3.47
C ARG A 70 -13.18 -14.42 3.79
N ASP A 71 -14.02 -15.34 3.32
CA ASP A 71 -13.74 -16.76 3.33
C ASP A 71 -12.48 -17.08 2.54
N PHE A 72 -11.70 -18.03 3.06
CA PHE A 72 -10.45 -18.46 2.44
C PHE A 72 -10.70 -19.01 1.03
N SER A 73 -11.76 -19.79 0.86
CA SER A 73 -12.15 -20.37 -0.43
C SER A 73 -12.48 -19.31 -1.47
N LEU A 74 -13.09 -18.20 -1.07
CA LEU A 74 -13.35 -17.07 -1.97
C LEU A 74 -12.05 -16.39 -2.39
N LEU A 75 -11.13 -16.15 -1.45
CA LEU A 75 -9.81 -15.58 -1.78
C LEU A 75 -9.02 -16.49 -2.73
N HIS A 76 -9.12 -17.81 -2.53
CA HIS A 76 -8.51 -18.81 -3.41
C HIS A 76 -9.07 -18.75 -4.82
N ALA A 77 -10.40 -18.75 -4.96
CA ALA A 77 -11.07 -18.63 -6.25
C ALA A 77 -10.74 -17.31 -6.96
N GLU A 78 -10.69 -16.20 -6.22
CA GLU A 78 -10.32 -14.89 -6.76
C GLU A 78 -8.87 -14.86 -7.25
N LEU A 79 -7.92 -15.43 -6.51
CA LEU A 79 -6.52 -15.47 -6.93
C LEU A 79 -6.35 -16.36 -8.17
N SER A 80 -7.01 -17.52 -8.20
CA SER A 80 -7.01 -18.43 -9.36
C SER A 80 -7.55 -17.72 -10.60
N LYS A 81 -8.67 -17.01 -10.47
CA LYS A 81 -9.28 -16.24 -11.56
C LYS A 81 -8.40 -15.07 -12.00
N ALA A 82 -7.74 -14.40 -11.07
CA ALA A 82 -6.82 -13.30 -11.39
C ALA A 82 -5.60 -13.79 -12.17
N LEU A 83 -4.97 -14.88 -11.73
CA LEU A 83 -3.84 -15.50 -12.43
C LEU A 83 -4.23 -15.98 -13.82
N GLY A 84 -5.37 -16.69 -13.96
CA GLY A 84 -5.87 -17.12 -15.27
C GLY A 84 -6.14 -15.97 -16.23
N LYS A 85 -6.67 -14.84 -15.75
CA LYS A 85 -6.85 -13.63 -16.57
C LYS A 85 -5.53 -13.05 -17.07
N ILE A 86 -4.48 -13.08 -16.25
CA ILE A 86 -3.15 -12.57 -16.65
C ILE A 86 -2.53 -13.50 -17.68
N MET A 87 -2.67 -14.82 -17.55
CA MET A 87 -2.19 -15.75 -18.59
C MET A 87 -2.85 -15.50 -19.96
N THR A 88 -4.12 -15.08 -19.98
CA THR A 88 -4.86 -14.82 -21.23
C THR A 88 -4.65 -13.42 -21.82
N ARG A 89 -4.09 -12.46 -21.07
CA ARG A 89 -3.85 -11.10 -21.56
C ARG A 89 -2.34 -10.86 -21.68
N PRO A 90 -1.85 -10.29 -22.80
CA PRO A 90 -0.45 -9.87 -22.89
C PRO A 90 -0.12 -8.95 -21.71
N ILE A 91 0.96 -9.25 -21.00
CA ILE A 91 1.45 -8.39 -19.92
C ILE A 91 1.88 -7.06 -20.57
N ASP A 92 1.39 -5.95 -20.04
CA ASP A 92 1.72 -4.63 -20.58
C ASP A 92 3.25 -4.46 -20.61
N PRO A 93 3.82 -3.95 -21.72
CA PRO A 93 5.26 -3.78 -21.82
C PRO A 93 5.79 -2.88 -20.69
N PRO A 94 7.03 -3.09 -20.21
CA PRO A 94 7.62 -2.31 -19.14
C PRO A 94 7.41 -0.81 -19.38
N ARG A 95 6.67 -0.17 -18.48
CA ARG A 95 6.36 1.26 -18.63
C ARG A 95 7.63 2.08 -18.46
N ASP A 96 8.04 2.77 -19.52
CA ASP A 96 9.24 3.61 -19.53
C ASP A 96 9.22 4.61 -18.35
N PRO A 97 10.19 4.52 -17.41
CA PRO A 97 10.26 5.41 -16.26
C PRO A 97 10.52 6.87 -16.66
N SER A 98 11.10 7.13 -17.84
CA SER A 98 11.37 8.49 -18.35
C SER A 98 10.07 9.28 -18.58
N ARG A 99 8.97 8.58 -18.91
CA ARG A 99 7.66 9.18 -19.21
C ARG A 99 6.95 9.76 -17.98
N ARG A 100 7.44 9.48 -16.76
CA ARG A 100 6.91 10.05 -15.50
C ARG A 100 7.45 11.44 -15.17
N LYS A 101 8.50 11.93 -15.85
CA LYS A 101 9.16 13.20 -15.49
C LYS A 101 8.34 14.46 -15.83
N GLY A 102 7.18 14.34 -16.46
CA GLY A 102 6.31 15.46 -16.85
C GLY A 102 4.93 15.46 -16.20
N LYS A 103 4.85 15.73 -14.88
CA LYS A 103 3.72 16.36 -14.16
C LYS A 103 3.87 16.16 -12.64
N ALA A 104 4.94 16.70 -12.05
CA ALA A 104 4.85 17.12 -10.66
C ALA A 104 4.07 18.46 -10.67
N ARG A 105 2.79 18.44 -10.30
CA ARG A 105 2.10 19.68 -9.92
C ARG A 105 2.80 20.21 -8.66
N PRO A 106 3.16 21.50 -8.56
CA PRO A 106 3.76 22.02 -7.34
C PRO A 106 2.78 21.83 -6.19
N VAL A 107 3.22 21.17 -5.12
CA VAL A 107 2.48 21.17 -3.86
C VAL A 107 2.78 22.52 -3.21
N GLU A 108 1.85 23.46 -3.36
CA GLU A 108 1.88 24.75 -2.68
C GLU A 108 1.78 24.48 -1.17
N THR A 109 2.93 24.55 -0.48
CA THR A 109 2.96 24.54 0.99
C THR A 109 2.26 25.79 1.49
N ARG A 110 1.02 25.63 1.96
CA ARG A 110 0.27 26.67 2.66
C ARG A 110 0.97 26.99 3.99
N ALA A 111 1.87 27.96 3.96
CA ALA A 111 2.48 28.52 5.15
C ALA A 111 1.37 29.10 6.05
N LYS A 112 1.30 28.60 7.27
CA LYS A 112 0.39 29.04 8.32
C LYS A 112 0.79 30.46 8.71
N LYS A 113 -0.05 31.46 8.38
CA LYS A 113 0.08 32.84 8.87
C LYS A 113 0.12 32.82 10.41
N LEU A 114 1.22 33.27 11.01
CA LEU A 114 1.20 33.81 12.37
C LEU A 114 0.89 35.30 12.25
N SER A 115 -0.23 35.71 12.83
CA SER A 115 -0.59 37.12 13.04
C SER A 115 0.24 37.67 14.21
N PRO A 116 0.82 38.89 14.13
CA PRO A 116 1.33 39.58 15.29
C PRO A 116 0.26 40.54 15.82
N SER A 117 -0.41 40.16 16.90
CA SER A 117 -1.19 41.11 17.72
C SER A 117 -1.38 40.52 19.11
N ASP A 118 -0.58 40.96 20.08
CA ASP A 118 -1.09 41.74 21.20
C ASP A 118 0.03 41.98 22.23
N SER A 119 0.23 43.27 22.51
CA SER A 119 1.19 43.85 23.44
C SER A 119 0.98 43.35 24.89
N PRO A 120 2.02 43.29 25.72
CA PRO A 120 1.83 43.01 27.14
C PRO A 120 1.26 44.27 27.81
N SER A 121 -0.04 44.20 28.11
CA SER A 121 -0.75 45.11 28.99
C SER A 121 -0.09 45.13 30.37
N GLY A 122 0.27 46.33 30.82
CA GLY A 122 0.70 46.58 32.18
C GLY A 122 -0.33 46.11 33.21
N ARG A 123 0.18 45.70 34.37
CA ARG A 123 -0.60 45.63 35.60
C ARG A 123 0.24 46.20 36.73
N HIS A 124 -0.17 47.40 37.13
CA HIS A 124 0.03 47.97 38.46
C HIS A 124 -0.35 46.95 39.54
N LEU A 125 0.44 46.94 40.62
CA LEU A 125 -0.05 46.68 41.96
C LEU A 125 0.38 47.82 42.89
N PRO A 126 -0.38 48.09 43.98
CA PRO A 126 -0.61 49.43 44.50
C PRO A 126 0.36 49.86 45.61
N ALA A 127 0.39 51.18 45.81
CA ALA A 127 0.97 51.86 46.95
C ALA A 127 0.21 51.57 48.25
N SER A 128 0.95 51.38 49.34
CA SER A 128 0.67 51.58 50.78
C SER A 128 1.98 51.13 51.47
N GLY A 129 2.76 51.90 52.22
CA GLY A 129 2.46 52.98 53.16
C GLY A 129 2.94 52.51 54.55
N GLU A 130 3.97 53.18 55.10
CA GLU A 130 4.36 53.22 56.53
C GLU A 130 4.87 51.87 57.11
N GLU A 131 5.97 51.76 57.87
CA GLU A 131 6.52 52.54 58.99
C GLU A 131 8.02 52.19 59.15
#